data_AF-A0A7C5UMT0-F1
#
_entry.id   AF-A0A7C5UMT0-F1
#
_cell.length_a   1.000
_cell.length_b   1.000
_cell.length_c   1.000
_cell.angle_alpha   90.00
_cell.angle_beta   90.00
_cell.angle_gamma   90.00
#
_symmetry.space_group_name_H-M   'P 1'
#
loop_
_entity.id
_entity.type
_entity.pdbx_description
1 polymer ?
#
loop_
_entity_poly.entity_id
_entity_poly.type
_entity_poly.pdbx_seq_one_letter_code
_entity_poly.pdbx_strand_id
1 'polypeptide(L)'
;MLYKLLYHFHTEHIIFNVFRYITFRTGLAMLTSFLIVVLFGNWTIKKLRQVGAGEVIREDGPSEHKSKAGTPTMGGILLLVSILITTWLWAEVSNIYIWTVSLVFLGFGIIGLIDDVWKLKTRGKSHKGMTGKVKLLLQIFIGLSVLILMVRLNGYDFRLWTPFFKDINPDIGVWYLLFALVVILGASNAV
;
A
#
# COMPACT_ATOMS: atom_id res chain seq x y z
N MET A 1 7.11 14.24 -10.57
CA MET A 1 6.63 15.33 -11.46
C MET A 1 6.76 16.70 -10.82
N LEU A 2 6.25 16.91 -9.59
CA LEU A 2 6.34 18.21 -8.92
C LEU A 2 7.78 18.58 -8.56
N TYR A 3 8.56 17.63 -8.05
CA TYR A 3 9.96 17.91 -7.69
C TYR A 3 10.82 18.29 -8.93
N LYS A 4 10.55 17.73 -10.11
CA LYS A 4 11.26 18.08 -11.36
C LYS A 4 10.93 19.50 -11.82
N LEU A 5 9.64 19.87 -11.71
CA LEU A 5 9.20 21.24 -11.98
C LEU A 5 9.87 22.24 -11.04
N LEU A 6 9.87 21.94 -9.74
CA LEU A 6 10.52 22.80 -8.73
C LEU A 6 12.03 22.87 -8.94
N TYR A 7 12.67 21.74 -9.24
CA TYR A 7 14.10 21.69 -9.56
C TYR A 7 14.42 22.49 -10.82
N HIS A 8 13.54 22.62 -11.80
CA HIS A 8 13.80 23.42 -13.01
C HIS A 8 14.21 24.87 -12.68
N PHE A 9 13.60 25.47 -11.66
CA PHE A 9 13.91 26.83 -11.20
C PHE A 9 15.24 26.96 -10.42
N HIS A 10 16.00 25.87 -10.22
CA HIS A 10 17.30 25.93 -9.53
C HIS A 10 18.32 26.82 -10.24
N THR A 11 18.18 27.01 -11.55
CA THR A 11 19.03 27.90 -12.35
C THR A 11 18.75 29.38 -12.05
N GLU A 12 17.54 29.71 -11.63
CA GLU A 12 17.11 31.08 -11.30
C GLU A 12 17.25 31.37 -9.80
N HIS A 13 16.94 30.39 -8.95
CA HIS A 13 17.06 30.51 -7.50
C HIS A 13 17.72 29.28 -6.86
N ILE A 14 18.85 29.51 -6.19
CA ILE A 14 19.66 28.45 -5.55
C ILE A 14 18.88 27.60 -4.53
N ILE A 15 17.82 28.16 -3.94
CA ILE A 15 16.97 27.47 -2.95
C ILE A 15 16.35 26.20 -3.55
N PHE A 16 16.03 26.16 -4.85
CA PHE A 16 15.43 24.96 -5.46
C PHE A 16 16.41 23.79 -5.65
N ASN A 17 17.71 24.00 -5.42
CA ASN A 17 18.69 22.90 -5.46
C ASN A 17 18.42 21.83 -4.37
N VAL A 18 17.71 22.20 -3.29
CA VAL A 18 17.32 21.26 -2.22
C VAL A 18 16.47 20.09 -2.73
N PHE A 19 15.70 20.28 -3.81
CA PHE A 19 14.85 19.23 -4.39
C PHE A 19 15.64 18.12 -5.09
N ARG A 20 16.95 18.31 -5.32
CA ARG A 20 17.85 17.27 -5.81
C ARG A 20 18.02 16.14 -4.79
N TYR A 21 18.08 16.48 -3.49
CA TYR A 21 18.38 15.53 -2.43
C TYR A 21 17.20 14.58 -2.17
N ILE A 22 17.48 13.28 -2.13
CA ILE A 22 16.47 12.25 -1.86
C ILE A 22 15.92 12.42 -0.44
N THR A 23 16.77 12.67 0.55
CA THR A 23 16.39 12.88 1.95
C THR A 23 15.37 14.01 2.13
N PHE A 24 15.59 15.13 1.45
CA PHE A 24 14.67 16.26 1.48
C PHE A 24 13.31 15.91 0.85
N ARG A 25 13.32 15.26 -0.32
CA ARG A 25 12.10 14.79 -0.99
C ARG A 25 11.33 13.76 -0.14
N THR A 26 12.02 12.85 0.53
CA THR A 26 11.40 11.89 1.45
C THR A 26 10.75 12.61 2.63
N GLY A 27 11.43 13.60 3.23
CA GLY A 27 10.85 14.43 4.30
C GLY A 27 9.58 15.15 3.85
N LEU A 28 9.59 15.73 2.64
CA LEU A 28 8.40 16.36 2.07
C LEU A 28 7.28 15.37 1.76
N ALA A 29 7.59 14.16 1.30
CA ALA A 29 6.60 13.11 1.08
C ALA A 29 5.91 12.70 2.39
N MET A 30 6.68 12.54 3.46
CA MET A 30 6.14 12.23 4.79
C MET A 30 5.26 13.36 5.31
N LEU A 31 5.74 14.61 5.24
CA LEU A 31 4.99 15.78 5.71
C LEU A 31 3.71 15.98 4.91
N THR A 32 3.78 15.90 3.58
CA THR A 32 2.60 16.04 2.72
C THR A 32 1.58 14.92 2.97
N SER A 33 2.03 13.69 3.21
CA SER A 33 1.13 12.58 3.53
C SER A 33 0.45 12.77 4.87
N PHE A 34 1.20 13.20 5.89
CA PHE A 34 0.65 13.54 7.20
C PHE A 34 -0.40 14.65 7.10
N LEU A 35 -0.11 15.72 6.36
CA LEU A 35 -1.05 16.83 6.16
C LEU A 35 -2.33 16.39 5.46
N ILE A 36 -2.25 15.55 4.41
CA ILE A 36 -3.44 14.99 3.75
C ILE A 36 -4.29 14.22 4.76
N VAL A 37 -3.69 13.33 5.55
CA VAL A 37 -4.43 12.52 6.53
C VAL A 37 -5.09 13.40 7.61
N VAL A 38 -4.39 14.40 8.14
CA VAL A 38 -4.94 15.31 9.16
C VAL A 38 -6.07 16.17 8.61
N LEU A 39 -5.89 16.76 7.43
CA LEU A 39 -6.87 17.66 6.83
C LEU A 39 -8.13 16.92 6.36
N PHE A 40 -7.96 15.76 5.74
CA PHE A 40 -9.08 15.01 5.16
C PHE A 40 -9.64 13.92 6.10
N GLY A 41 -8.96 13.59 7.21
CA GLY A 41 -9.37 12.55 8.14
C GLY A 41 -10.79 12.71 8.66
N ASN A 42 -11.12 13.88 9.21
CA ASN A 42 -12.47 14.16 9.72
C ASN A 42 -13.54 14.10 8.61
N TRP A 43 -13.21 14.56 7.42
CA TRP A 43 -14.12 14.49 6.27
C TRP A 43 -14.36 13.04 5.84
N THR A 44 -13.30 12.23 5.72
CA THR A 44 -13.39 10.82 5.37
C THR A 44 -14.18 10.03 6.41
N ILE A 45 -13.94 10.26 7.70
CA ILE A 45 -14.68 9.60 8.79
C ILE A 45 -16.18 9.92 8.69
N LYS A 46 -16.55 11.19 8.48
CA LYS A 46 -17.96 11.59 8.30
C LYS A 46 -18.58 10.89 7.09
N LYS A 47 -17.88 10.81 5.97
CA LYS A 47 -18.35 10.12 4.76
C LYS A 47 -18.51 8.62 4.97
N LEU A 48 -17.55 7.96 5.63
CA LEU A 48 -17.64 6.54 5.94
C LEU A 48 -18.80 6.22 6.90
N ARG A 49 -19.06 7.11 7.87
CA ARG A 49 -20.26 6.98 8.74
C ARG A 49 -21.56 7.10 7.96
N GLN A 50 -21.64 8.01 6.97
CA GLN A 50 -22.83 8.18 6.13
C GLN A 50 -23.16 6.94 5.29
N VAL A 51 -22.15 6.22 4.79
CA VAL A 51 -22.35 4.98 4.04
C VAL A 51 -22.61 3.76 4.94
N GLY A 52 -22.75 3.98 6.25
CA GLY A 52 -23.06 2.93 7.21
C GLY A 52 -21.86 2.05 7.55
N ALA A 53 -20.62 2.45 7.26
CA ALA A 53 -19.42 1.63 7.53
C ALA A 53 -19.06 1.46 9.01
N GLY A 54 -19.93 1.81 9.96
CA GLY A 54 -19.66 1.57 11.39
C GLY A 54 -19.71 0.08 11.75
N GLU A 55 -18.75 -0.42 12.53
CA GLU A 55 -18.75 -1.80 13.03
C GLU A 55 -20.02 -2.11 13.85
N VAL A 56 -20.69 -3.25 13.56
CA VAL A 56 -21.68 -3.85 14.48
C VAL A 56 -20.89 -4.63 15.52
N ILE A 57 -21.11 -4.33 16.80
CA ILE A 57 -20.60 -5.17 17.88
C ILE A 57 -21.32 -6.52 17.80
N ARG A 58 -20.58 -7.61 17.64
CA ARG A 58 -21.12 -8.96 17.92
C ARG A 58 -21.55 -9.01 19.38
N GLU A 59 -22.78 -9.42 19.66
CA GLU A 59 -23.27 -9.55 21.05
C GLU A 59 -22.45 -10.58 21.87
N ASP A 60 -21.79 -11.52 21.18
CA ASP A 60 -20.98 -12.61 21.76
C ASP A 60 -19.54 -12.19 22.16
N GLY A 61 -19.16 -10.92 22.00
CA GLY A 61 -17.80 -10.43 22.24
C GLY A 61 -17.56 -9.84 23.65
N PRO A 62 -16.32 -9.89 24.19
CA PRO A 62 -15.97 -9.30 25.48
C PRO A 62 -16.41 -7.82 25.60
N SER A 63 -16.85 -7.41 26.79
CA SER A 63 -17.42 -6.08 27.08
C SER A 63 -16.52 -4.90 26.70
N GLU A 64 -15.20 -5.07 26.67
CA GLU A 64 -14.24 -4.05 26.23
C GLU A 64 -14.36 -3.69 24.73
N HIS A 65 -14.81 -4.62 23.89
CA HIS A 65 -15.04 -4.38 22.46
C HIS A 65 -16.26 -3.51 22.17
N LYS A 66 -17.12 -3.25 23.16
CA LYS A 66 -18.26 -2.34 23.02
C LYS A 66 -17.85 -0.88 22.82
N SER A 67 -16.63 -0.50 23.21
CA SER A 67 -16.08 0.85 23.04
C SER A 67 -15.70 1.19 21.59
N LYS A 68 -15.54 0.18 20.71
CA LYS A 68 -15.20 0.38 19.29
C LYS A 68 -16.42 0.58 18.39
N ALA A 69 -17.64 0.50 18.94
CA ALA A 69 -18.88 0.72 18.22
C ALA A 69 -18.87 2.05 17.44
N GLY A 70 -19.21 2.00 16.16
CA GLY A 70 -19.37 3.20 15.32
C GLY A 70 -18.05 3.81 14.82
N THR A 71 -16.90 3.18 15.06
CA THR A 71 -15.69 3.48 14.30
C THR A 71 -15.87 2.95 12.87
N PRO A 72 -15.72 3.79 11.83
CA PRO A 72 -15.88 3.33 10.46
C PRO A 72 -14.77 2.34 10.10
N THR A 73 -15.16 1.18 9.58
CA THR A 73 -14.26 0.30 8.83
C THR A 73 -13.92 0.99 7.49
N MET A 74 -12.80 0.61 6.86
CA MET A 74 -12.29 1.20 5.59
C MET A 74 -11.50 2.52 5.70
N GLY A 75 -11.00 2.89 6.88
CA GLY A 75 -10.09 4.04 7.03
C GLY A 75 -8.81 3.96 6.19
N GLY A 76 -8.40 2.75 5.79
CA GLY A 76 -7.25 2.50 4.93
C GLY A 76 -7.33 3.18 3.55
N ILE A 77 -8.51 3.58 3.09
CA ILE A 77 -8.68 4.30 1.81
C ILE A 77 -7.93 5.63 1.84
N LEU A 78 -8.05 6.39 2.94
CA LEU A 78 -7.37 7.68 3.07
C LEU A 78 -5.85 7.50 3.08
N LEU A 79 -5.35 6.49 3.79
CA LEU A 79 -3.93 6.16 3.84
C LEU A 79 -3.41 5.77 2.45
N LEU A 80 -4.14 4.91 1.74
CA LEU A 80 -3.77 4.46 0.40
C LEU A 80 -3.66 5.63 -0.57
N VAL A 81 -4.67 6.49 -0.60
CA VAL A 81 -4.70 7.68 -1.48
C VAL A 81 -3.59 8.65 -1.10
N SER A 82 -3.39 8.92 0.19
CA SER A 82 -2.34 9.81 0.68
C SER A 82 -0.95 9.33 0.27
N ILE A 83 -0.64 8.05 0.49
CA ILE A 83 0.66 7.47 0.16
C ILE A 83 0.91 7.51 -1.36
N LEU A 84 -0.08 7.15 -2.18
CA LEU A 84 0.09 7.17 -3.64
C LEU A 84 0.31 8.58 -4.18
N ILE A 85 -0.51 9.56 -3.76
CA ILE A 85 -0.38 10.95 -4.19
C ILE A 85 1.00 11.48 -3.82
N THR A 86 1.40 11.32 -2.56
CA THR A 86 2.68 11.86 -2.07
C THR A 86 3.88 11.17 -2.72
N THR A 87 3.80 9.87 -2.96
CA THR A 87 4.81 9.13 -3.72
C THR A 87 4.95 9.70 -5.13
N TRP A 88 3.87 9.88 -5.88
CA TRP A 88 3.95 10.38 -7.26
C TRP A 88 4.34 11.86 -7.38
N LEU A 89 4.08 12.66 -6.35
CA LEU A 89 4.53 14.06 -6.29
C LEU A 89 6.07 14.14 -6.15
N TRP A 90 6.64 13.37 -5.22
CA TRP A 90 8.02 13.54 -4.78
C TRP A 90 9.00 12.51 -5.33
N ALA A 91 8.55 11.30 -5.65
CA ALA A 91 9.41 10.24 -6.18
C ALA A 91 9.77 10.47 -7.66
N GLU A 92 10.81 9.77 -8.09
CA GLU A 92 11.19 9.69 -9.49
C GLU A 92 10.28 8.70 -10.22
N VAL A 93 9.34 9.20 -11.01
CA VAL A 93 8.39 8.38 -11.77
C VAL A 93 9.01 7.66 -12.96
N SER A 94 10.22 8.04 -13.40
CA SER A 94 10.96 7.22 -14.38
C SER A 94 11.53 5.95 -13.75
N ASN A 95 11.53 5.83 -12.42
CA ASN A 95 12.01 4.65 -11.72
C ASN A 95 10.91 3.58 -11.70
N ILE A 96 11.16 2.46 -12.38
CA ILE A 96 10.23 1.33 -12.44
C ILE A 96 9.91 0.74 -11.06
N TYR A 97 10.83 0.80 -10.08
CA TYR A 97 10.57 0.32 -8.72
C TYR A 97 9.41 1.08 -8.04
N ILE A 98 9.26 2.37 -8.34
CA ILE A 98 8.13 3.17 -7.83
C ILE A 98 6.81 2.66 -8.39
N TRP A 99 6.77 2.31 -9.68
CA TRP A 99 5.58 1.74 -10.31
C TRP A 99 5.28 0.33 -9.82
N THR A 100 6.29 -0.52 -9.67
CA THR A 100 6.17 -1.86 -9.11
C THR A 100 5.52 -1.84 -7.74
N VAL A 101 6.04 -1.02 -6.81
CA VAL A 101 5.48 -0.91 -5.47
C VAL A 101 4.09 -0.27 -5.50
N SER A 102 3.88 0.77 -6.33
CA SER A 102 2.57 1.41 -6.48
C SER A 102 1.50 0.43 -6.98
N LEU A 103 1.84 -0.47 -7.91
CA LEU A 103 0.93 -1.48 -8.46
C LEU A 103 0.54 -2.53 -7.41
N VAL A 104 1.51 -3.04 -6.64
CA VAL A 104 1.22 -3.97 -5.52
C VAL A 104 0.35 -3.27 -4.49
N PHE A 105 0.75 -2.06 -4.07
CA PHE A 105 0.07 -1.32 -3.02
C PHE A 105 -1.37 -0.97 -3.40
N LEU A 106 -1.58 -0.44 -4.61
CA LEU A 106 -2.90 -0.14 -5.14
C LEU A 106 -3.73 -1.42 -5.36
N GLY A 107 -3.13 -2.46 -5.93
CA GLY A 107 -3.80 -3.71 -6.24
C GLY A 107 -4.32 -4.43 -4.99
N PHE A 108 -3.47 -4.58 -3.98
CA PHE A 108 -3.85 -5.18 -2.70
C PHE A 108 -4.83 -4.30 -1.93
N GLY A 109 -4.65 -2.97 -2.00
CA GLY A 109 -5.60 -2.02 -1.43
C GLY A 109 -6.99 -2.11 -2.05
N ILE A 110 -7.10 -2.24 -3.37
CA ILE A 110 -8.37 -2.45 -4.08
C ILE A 110 -9.02 -3.78 -3.64
N ILE A 111 -8.23 -4.86 -3.54
CA ILE A 111 -8.73 -6.16 -3.03
C ILE A 111 -9.33 -5.99 -1.63
N GLY A 112 -8.63 -5.31 -0.72
CA GLY A 112 -9.11 -5.03 0.63
C GLY A 112 -10.38 -4.17 0.63
N LEU A 113 -10.42 -3.14 -0.21
CA LEU A 113 -11.58 -2.24 -0.35
C LEU A 113 -12.81 -3.02 -0.86
N ILE A 114 -12.64 -3.90 -1.86
CA ILE A 114 -13.72 -4.76 -2.37
C ILE A 114 -14.23 -5.71 -1.27
N ASP A 115 -13.32 -6.34 -0.52
CA ASP A 115 -13.67 -7.25 0.57
C ASP A 115 -14.48 -6.52 1.66
N ASP A 116 -14.08 -5.31 2.04
CA ASP A 116 -14.78 -4.52 3.04
C ASP A 116 -16.13 -3.99 2.54
N VAL A 117 -16.25 -3.59 1.26
CA VAL A 117 -17.55 -3.23 0.66
C VAL A 117 -18.49 -4.44 0.65
N TRP A 118 -17.98 -5.63 0.33
CA TRP A 118 -18.78 -6.85 0.33
C TRP A 118 -19.30 -7.18 1.73
N LYS A 119 -18.44 -7.12 2.76
CA LYS A 119 -18.86 -7.28 4.17
C LYS A 119 -19.95 -6.29 4.56
N LEU A 120 -19.85 -5.04 4.08
CA LEU A 120 -20.84 -4.02 4.33
C LEU A 120 -22.19 -4.34 3.66
N LYS A 121 -22.17 -4.85 2.42
CA LYS A 121 -23.37 -5.20 1.64
C LYS A 121 -24.07 -6.49 2.11
N THR A 122 -23.33 -7.47 2.62
CA THR A 122 -23.88 -8.76 3.09
C THR A 122 -24.31 -8.74 4.57
N ARG A 123 -24.20 -7.58 5.21
CA ARG A 123 -24.62 -7.30 6.59
C ARG A 123 -26.08 -7.75 6.80
N GLY A 124 -26.29 -8.68 7.74
CA GLY A 124 -27.61 -9.23 8.09
C GLY A 124 -27.96 -10.60 7.47
N LYS A 125 -27.27 -11.07 6.43
CA LYS A 125 -27.52 -12.41 5.82
C LYS A 125 -26.40 -13.41 6.08
N SER A 126 -25.15 -12.93 6.03
CA SER A 126 -23.95 -13.71 6.27
C SER A 126 -22.81 -12.71 6.44
N HIS A 127 -22.15 -12.65 7.60
CA HIS A 127 -21.01 -11.76 7.83
C HIS A 127 -19.74 -12.17 7.04
N LYS A 128 -19.91 -12.93 5.96
CA LYS A 128 -18.82 -13.39 5.11
C LYS A 128 -18.48 -12.29 4.11
N GLY A 129 -17.23 -11.84 4.15
CA GLY A 129 -16.62 -11.06 3.08
C GLY A 129 -16.37 -11.91 1.84
N MET A 130 -15.43 -11.45 1.00
CA MET A 130 -14.95 -12.21 -0.14
C MET A 130 -14.43 -13.57 0.31
N THR A 131 -14.73 -14.62 -0.46
CA THR A 131 -14.23 -15.96 -0.13
C THR A 131 -12.70 -15.96 -0.14
N GLY A 132 -12.09 -16.61 0.86
CA GLY A 132 -10.62 -16.63 0.99
C GLY A 132 -9.92 -17.14 -0.27
N LYS A 133 -10.55 -18.07 -1.00
CA LYS A 133 -10.05 -18.57 -2.29
C LYS A 133 -9.98 -17.48 -3.35
N VAL A 134 -11.03 -16.66 -3.50
CA VAL A 134 -11.04 -15.56 -4.49
C VAL A 134 -10.05 -14.48 -4.07
N LYS A 135 -9.98 -14.14 -2.78
CA LYS A 135 -8.97 -13.19 -2.26
C LYS A 135 -7.55 -13.62 -2.61
N LEU A 136 -7.22 -14.87 -2.30
CA LEU A 136 -5.91 -15.43 -2.55
C LEU A 136 -5.58 -15.49 -4.05
N LEU A 137 -6.54 -15.89 -4.89
CA LEU A 137 -6.35 -15.91 -6.35
C LEU A 137 -6.04 -14.52 -6.91
N LEU A 138 -6.75 -13.49 -6.45
CA LEU A 138 -6.48 -12.10 -6.86
C LEU A 138 -5.12 -11.62 -6.38
N GLN A 139 -4.74 -11.91 -5.12
CA GLN A 139 -3.42 -11.56 -4.60
C GLN A 139 -2.29 -12.29 -5.35
N ILE A 140 -2.48 -13.58 -5.67
CA ILE A 140 -1.54 -14.38 -6.47
C ILE A 140 -1.36 -13.75 -7.86
N PHE A 141 -2.47 -13.39 -8.51
CA PHE A 141 -2.44 -12.77 -9.83
C PHE A 141 -1.61 -11.48 -9.82
N ILE A 142 -1.90 -10.57 -8.88
CA ILE A 142 -1.16 -9.29 -8.77
C ILE A 142 0.31 -9.53 -8.42
N GLY A 143 0.61 -10.41 -7.46
CA GLY A 143 1.97 -10.74 -7.07
C GLY A 143 2.78 -11.31 -8.23
N LEU A 144 2.23 -12.29 -8.97
CA LEU A 144 2.88 -12.87 -10.14
C LEU A 144 3.09 -11.84 -11.26
N SER A 145 2.07 -11.03 -11.58
CA SER A 145 2.19 -10.00 -12.62
C SER A 145 3.34 -9.04 -12.33
N VAL A 146 3.49 -8.61 -11.08
CA VAL A 146 4.56 -7.68 -10.68
C VAL A 146 5.93 -8.35 -10.68
N LEU A 147 6.03 -9.60 -10.22
CA LEU A 147 7.28 -10.36 -10.27
C LEU A 147 7.76 -10.59 -11.70
N ILE A 148 6.85 -10.96 -12.61
CA ILE A 148 7.17 -11.13 -14.04
C ILE A 148 7.62 -9.80 -14.64
N LEU A 149 6.94 -8.70 -14.34
CA LEU A 149 7.32 -7.36 -14.79
C LEU A 149 8.74 -7.00 -14.35
N MET A 150 9.08 -7.29 -13.09
CA MET A 150 10.42 -7.03 -12.54
C MET A 150 11.51 -7.85 -13.23
N VAL A 151 11.28 -9.13 -13.48
CA VAL A 151 12.22 -9.99 -14.22
C VAL A 151 12.47 -9.46 -15.63
N ARG A 152 11.42 -9.00 -16.31
CA ARG A 152 11.51 -8.53 -17.70
C ARG A 152 12.22 -7.18 -17.86
N LEU A 153 12.05 -6.26 -16.91
CA LEU A 153 12.48 -4.87 -17.09
C LEU A 153 13.83 -4.54 -16.45
N ASN A 154 14.26 -5.27 -15.42
CA ASN A 154 15.37 -4.82 -14.57
C ASN A 154 16.55 -5.77 -14.40
N GLY A 155 16.55 -6.94 -15.04
CA GLY A 155 17.61 -7.93 -14.83
C GLY A 155 17.66 -8.36 -13.36
N TYR A 156 16.66 -9.13 -12.95
CA TYR A 156 16.46 -9.49 -11.54
C TYR A 156 17.58 -10.41 -11.02
N ASP A 157 18.11 -10.11 -9.83
CA ASP A 157 19.07 -10.97 -9.12
C ASP A 157 18.32 -12.07 -8.37
N PHE A 158 18.60 -13.33 -8.70
CA PHE A 158 17.97 -14.51 -8.09
C PHE A 158 18.70 -15.02 -6.83
N ARG A 159 19.68 -14.26 -6.34
CA ARG A 159 20.41 -14.57 -5.09
C ARG A 159 19.63 -14.12 -3.86
N LEU A 160 19.57 -15.00 -2.86
CA LEU A 160 19.03 -14.67 -1.55
C LEU A 160 20.15 -14.09 -0.67
N TRP A 161 20.11 -12.79 -0.43
CA TRP A 161 21.08 -12.13 0.43
C TRP A 161 20.80 -12.42 1.90
N THR A 162 21.78 -12.98 2.62
CA THR A 162 21.63 -13.28 4.05
C THR A 162 22.23 -12.15 4.91
N PRO A 163 21.52 -11.64 5.92
CA PRO A 163 21.96 -10.46 6.67
C PRO A 163 23.14 -10.74 7.61
N PHE A 164 23.29 -11.97 8.11
CA PHE A 164 24.31 -12.34 9.09
C PHE A 164 25.59 -12.89 8.44
N PHE A 165 25.51 -13.47 7.24
CA PHE A 165 26.62 -14.12 6.56
C PHE A 165 26.87 -13.46 5.20
N LYS A 166 27.80 -12.49 5.16
CA LYS A 166 28.06 -11.67 3.95
C LYS A 166 28.45 -12.49 2.72
N ASP A 167 29.08 -13.64 2.92
CA ASP A 167 29.59 -14.50 1.85
C ASP A 167 28.63 -15.62 1.44
N ILE A 168 27.51 -15.81 2.16
CA ILE A 168 26.53 -16.86 1.89
C ILE A 168 25.30 -16.21 1.24
N ASN A 169 25.28 -16.21 -0.09
CA ASN A 169 24.18 -15.67 -0.90
C ASN A 169 23.78 -16.69 -1.98
N PRO A 170 23.03 -17.75 -1.62
CA PRO A 170 22.69 -18.81 -2.56
C PRO A 170 21.82 -18.27 -3.70
N ASP A 171 22.19 -18.62 -4.93
CA ASP A 171 21.36 -18.40 -6.12
C ASP A 171 20.30 -19.51 -6.20
N ILE A 172 19.04 -19.14 -6.02
CA ILE A 172 17.92 -20.08 -6.03
C ILE A 172 17.19 -20.09 -7.38
N GLY A 173 17.65 -19.30 -8.36
CA GLY A 173 17.11 -19.24 -9.71
C GLY A 173 15.61 -18.96 -9.74
N VAL A 174 14.87 -19.69 -10.58
CA VAL A 174 13.42 -19.51 -10.78
C VAL A 174 12.60 -19.71 -9.49
N TRP A 175 13.11 -20.51 -8.54
CA TRP A 175 12.45 -20.73 -7.25
C TRP A 175 12.36 -19.45 -6.41
N TYR A 176 13.19 -18.45 -6.69
CA TYR A 176 13.07 -17.13 -6.10
C TYR A 176 11.69 -16.52 -6.36
N LEU A 177 11.12 -16.70 -7.56
CA LEU A 177 9.81 -16.11 -7.87
C LEU A 177 8.71 -16.73 -7.02
N LEU A 178 8.78 -18.04 -6.80
CA LEU A 178 7.85 -18.72 -5.90
C LEU A 178 8.04 -18.25 -4.46
N PHE A 179 9.29 -18.13 -4.00
CA PHE A 179 9.62 -17.63 -2.67
C PHE A 179 9.11 -16.20 -2.46
N ALA A 180 9.42 -15.28 -3.38
CA ALA A 180 8.98 -13.89 -3.34
C ALA A 180 7.44 -13.78 -3.34
N LEU A 181 6.76 -14.62 -4.13
CA LEU A 181 5.30 -14.67 -4.13
C LEU A 181 4.76 -15.08 -2.75
N VAL A 182 5.32 -16.12 -2.14
CA VAL A 182 4.95 -16.55 -0.78
C VAL A 182 5.19 -15.44 0.23
N VAL A 183 6.29 -14.71 0.14
CA VAL A 183 6.59 -13.57 1.03
C VAL A 183 5.57 -12.44 0.85
N ILE A 184 5.24 -12.05 -0.39
CA ILE A 184 4.25 -11.00 -0.67
C ILE A 184 2.88 -11.39 -0.11
N LEU A 185 2.43 -12.62 -0.40
CA LEU A 185 1.15 -13.12 0.08
C LEU A 185 1.13 -13.28 1.60
N GLY A 186 2.20 -13.79 2.18
CA GLY A 186 2.36 -13.98 3.62
C GLY A 186 2.30 -12.64 4.35
N ALA A 187 3.09 -11.65 3.91
CA ALA A 187 3.11 -10.32 4.49
C ALA A 187 1.72 -9.65 4.44
N SER A 188 1.02 -9.74 3.30
CA SER A 188 -0.32 -9.14 3.18
C SER A 188 -1.40 -9.81 4.02
N ASN A 189 -1.28 -11.11 4.31
CA ASN A 189 -2.30 -11.83 5.09
C ASN A 189 -1.95 -11.87 6.58
N ALA A 190 -0.70 -11.59 6.95
CA ALA A 190 -0.26 -11.48 8.34
C ALA A 190 -0.59 -10.12 8.98
N VAL A 191 -0.61 -9.05 8.17
CA VAL A 191 -1.03 -7.69 8.56
C VAL A 191 -2.54 -7.54 8.44
#